data_AF-A0A1F3YGG8-F1
#
_entry.id   AF-A0A1F3YGG8-F1
#
_cell.length_a   1.000
_cell.length_b   1.000
_cell.length_c   1.000
_cell.angle_alpha   90.00
_cell.angle_beta   90.00
_cell.angle_gamma   90.00
#
_symmetry.space_group_name_H-M   'P 1'
#
loop_
_entity.id
_entity.type
_entity.pdbx_description
1 polymer ?
#
loop_
_entity_poly.entity_id
_entity_poly.type
_entity_poly.pdbx_seq_one_letter_code
_entity_poly.pdbx_strand_id
1 'polypeptide(L)'
;MPTIRVDQDVFEGLQQLAKPFVDSPSMVIRRLLEDRGVLAKGMQPARQKSRAESSATTLTPQPVYEKYLLYVLAREFNGQGHKRDVTHAIVKRMMKDGFIGAADQELVSTGETKAENTITWARNALKQRGYINRAARRGIWELTPEGKSAASKVVLPKSD
;
A
#
# COMPACT_ATOMS: atom_id res chain seq x y z
N MET A 1 1.19 20.59 10.86
CA MET A 1 0.05 21.24 10.19
C MET A 1 -0.23 22.55 10.92
N PRO A 2 -0.44 23.68 10.22
CA PRO A 2 -0.82 24.92 10.89
C PRO A 2 -2.20 24.76 11.54
N THR A 3 -2.35 25.21 12.78
CA THR A 3 -3.63 25.19 13.51
C THR A 3 -4.23 26.59 13.44
N ILE A 4 -5.39 26.73 12.82
CA ILE A 4 -6.15 27.97 12.77
C ILE A 4 -7.30 27.82 13.76
N ARG A 5 -7.39 28.76 14.73
CA ARG A 5 -8.54 28.87 15.63
C ARG A 5 -9.55 29.81 15.00
N VAL A 6 -10.82 29.43 15.01
CA VAL A 6 -11.94 30.24 14.51
C VAL A 6 -12.95 30.40 15.62
N ASP A 7 -13.65 31.53 15.62
CA ASP A 7 -14.73 31.80 16.55
C ASP A 7 -15.99 30.98 16.20
N GLN A 8 -16.89 30.86 17.17
CA GLN A 8 -18.06 29.98 17.08
C GLN A 8 -19.04 30.39 15.97
N ASP A 9 -19.26 31.70 15.80
CA ASP A 9 -20.09 32.28 14.75
C ASP A 9 -19.51 32.02 13.34
N VAL A 10 -18.19 32.12 13.20
CA VAL A 10 -17.48 31.79 11.95
C VAL A 10 -17.62 30.30 11.63
N PHE A 11 -17.51 29.43 12.63
CA PHE A 11 -17.71 27.99 12.47
C PHE A 11 -19.12 27.65 11.99
N GLU A 12 -20.15 28.26 12.58
CA GLU A 12 -21.55 28.10 12.17
C GLU A 12 -21.79 28.60 10.74
N GLY A 13 -21.20 29.74 10.37
CA GLY A 13 -21.25 30.26 9.01
C GLY A 13 -20.63 29.29 7.99
N LEU A 14 -19.50 28.67 8.31
CA LEU A 14 -18.88 27.65 7.46
C LEU A 14 -19.76 26.41 7.33
N GLN A 15 -20.48 26.02 8.38
CA GLN A 15 -21.38 24.87 8.37
C GLN A 15 -22.55 25.05 7.39
N GLN A 16 -23.11 26.27 7.29
CA GLN A 16 -24.19 26.58 6.34
C GLN A 16 -23.76 26.47 4.87
N LEU A 17 -22.47 26.73 4.60
CA LEU A 17 -21.90 26.67 3.25
C LEU A 17 -21.41 25.26 2.87
N ALA A 18 -21.30 24.35 3.83
CA ALA A 18 -20.78 23.01 3.62
C ALA A 18 -21.86 22.07 3.04
N LYS A 19 -21.47 21.19 2.11
CA LYS A 19 -22.27 20.00 1.77
C LYS A 19 -22.05 18.94 2.86
N PRO A 20 -23.11 18.49 3.56
CA PRO A 20 -22.97 17.48 4.60
C PRO A 20 -22.27 16.22 4.10
N PHE A 21 -21.34 15.70 4.89
CA PHE A 21 -20.56 14.47 4.63
C PHE A 21 -19.63 14.50 3.40
N VAL A 22 -19.57 15.60 2.64
CA VAL A 22 -18.72 15.76 1.46
C VAL A 22 -17.61 16.77 1.72
N ASP A 23 -17.97 17.92 2.30
CA ASP A 23 -17.03 19.01 2.50
C ASP A 23 -16.33 18.91 3.86
N SER A 24 -15.01 19.07 3.85
CA SER A 24 -14.22 19.35 5.06
C SER A 24 -14.13 20.87 5.28
N PRO A 25 -13.83 21.35 6.49
CA PRO A 25 -13.65 22.79 6.75
C PRO A 25 -12.66 23.46 5.77
N SER A 26 -11.56 22.77 5.46
CA SER A 26 -10.57 23.25 4.49
C SER A 26 -11.11 23.37 3.07
N MET A 27 -12.05 22.51 2.65
CA MET A 27 -12.69 22.57 1.34
C MET A 27 -13.62 23.78 1.22
N VAL A 28 -14.38 24.08 2.29
CA VAL A 28 -15.27 25.27 2.33
C VAL A 28 -14.44 26.55 2.27
N ILE A 29 -13.40 26.65 3.10
CA ILE A 29 -12.48 27.81 3.12
C ILE A 29 -11.82 27.99 1.76
N ARG A 30 -11.35 26.90 1.15
CA ARG A 30 -10.74 26.94 -0.19
C ARG A 30 -11.71 27.48 -1.24
N ARG A 31 -12.96 27.01 -1.26
CA ARG A 31 -13.97 27.51 -2.19
C ARG A 31 -14.22 29.01 -2.01
N LEU A 32 -14.32 29.46 -0.75
CA LEU A 32 -14.46 30.89 -0.44
C LEU A 32 -13.28 31.73 -0.93
N LEU A 33 -12.05 31.21 -0.82
CA LEU A 33 -10.85 31.89 -1.33
C LEU A 33 -10.79 31.89 -2.86
N GLU A 34 -11.27 30.84 -3.52
CA GLU A 34 -11.41 30.79 -4.99
C GLU A 34 -12.46 31.80 -5.48
N ASP A 35 -13.61 31.90 -4.81
CA ASP A 35 -14.67 32.86 -5.13
C ASP A 35 -14.20 34.32 -4.97
N ARG A 36 -13.25 34.56 -4.05
CA ARG A 36 -12.61 35.87 -3.83
C ARG A 36 -11.39 36.13 -4.73
N GLY A 37 -11.04 35.20 -5.60
CA GLY A 37 -9.88 35.31 -6.49
C GLY A 37 -8.52 35.26 -5.78
N VAL A 38 -8.48 34.88 -4.51
CA VAL A 38 -7.25 34.71 -3.72
C VAL A 38 -6.54 33.41 -4.12
N LEU A 39 -7.31 32.38 -4.49
CA LEU A 39 -6.81 31.12 -5.05
C LEU A 39 -7.29 30.94 -6.49
N ALA A 40 -6.43 30.37 -7.33
CA ALA A 40 -6.81 30.02 -8.70
C ALA A 40 -7.84 28.87 -8.71
N LYS A 41 -8.95 29.07 -9.41
CA LYS A 41 -10.03 28.09 -9.55
C LYS A 41 -9.51 26.81 -10.21
N GLY A 42 -9.68 25.67 -9.53
CA GLY A 42 -9.20 24.38 -10.02
C GLY A 42 -7.79 23.98 -9.59
N MET A 43 -7.11 24.80 -8.77
CA MET A 43 -5.86 24.42 -8.12
C MET A 43 -6.14 23.45 -6.97
N GLN A 44 -6.74 22.27 -7.23
CA GLN A 44 -6.83 21.23 -6.19
C GLN A 44 -5.43 21.07 -5.59
N PRO A 45 -5.27 21.01 -4.24
CA PRO A 45 -3.98 20.63 -3.72
C PRO A 45 -3.73 19.28 -4.37
N ALA A 46 -2.68 19.18 -5.19
CA ALA A 46 -2.31 17.92 -5.81
C ALA A 46 -2.36 16.93 -4.66
N ARG A 47 -3.38 16.04 -4.68
CA ARG A 47 -3.60 15.03 -3.65
C ARG A 47 -2.21 14.47 -3.46
N GLN A 48 -1.56 14.74 -2.33
CA GLN A 48 -0.12 14.54 -2.20
C GLN A 48 0.10 13.05 -2.44
N LYS A 49 0.35 12.70 -3.70
CA LYS A 49 1.17 11.58 -4.08
C LYS A 49 2.52 12.08 -3.63
N SER A 50 2.78 12.00 -2.32
CA SER A 50 4.14 11.93 -1.81
C SER A 50 4.70 10.58 -2.29
N ARG A 51 4.90 10.52 -3.60
CA ARG A 51 5.63 9.50 -4.34
C ARG A 51 6.35 10.22 -5.47
N ALA A 52 7.15 11.17 -5.04
CA ALA A 52 8.30 11.76 -5.71
C ALA A 52 9.03 12.49 -4.57
N GLU A 53 10.29 12.31 -4.26
CA GLU A 53 11.41 11.61 -4.83
C GLU A 53 12.36 11.41 -3.64
N SER A 54 12.52 10.17 -3.16
CA SER A 54 13.66 9.83 -2.31
C SER A 54 14.57 8.93 -3.13
N SER A 55 15.53 9.57 -3.79
CA SER A 55 16.86 9.05 -4.16
C SER A 55 17.00 7.55 -4.40
N ALA A 56 17.11 7.16 -5.68
CA ALA A 56 18.03 6.15 -6.21
C ALA A 56 18.43 4.95 -5.32
N THR A 57 17.46 4.31 -4.66
CA THR A 57 17.58 2.93 -4.24
C THR A 57 16.35 2.22 -4.77
N THR A 58 16.54 1.42 -5.81
CA THR A 58 15.48 0.74 -6.55
C THR A 58 14.77 -0.25 -5.64
N LEU A 59 13.81 0.23 -4.84
CA LEU A 59 12.92 -0.61 -4.05
C LEU A 59 12.26 -1.62 -4.98
N THR A 60 12.26 -2.87 -4.56
CA THR A 60 11.71 -3.93 -5.40
C THR A 60 10.22 -3.66 -5.66
N PRO A 61 9.77 -3.64 -6.93
CA PRO A 61 8.36 -3.37 -7.22
C PRO A 61 7.43 -4.41 -6.57
N GLN A 62 6.30 -3.96 -6.01
CA GLN A 62 5.28 -4.84 -5.43
C GLN A 62 4.87 -6.04 -6.33
N PRO A 63 4.70 -5.89 -7.67
CA PRO A 63 4.35 -7.02 -8.53
C PRO A 63 5.38 -8.15 -8.53
N VAL A 64 6.65 -7.86 -8.23
CA VAL A 64 7.69 -8.89 -8.07
C VAL A 64 7.41 -9.69 -6.80
N TYR A 65 7.16 -9.02 -5.67
CA TYR A 65 6.77 -9.69 -4.42
C TYR A 65 5.49 -10.53 -4.57
N GLU A 66 4.51 -10.06 -5.36
CA GLU A 66 3.29 -10.84 -5.63
C GLU A 66 3.60 -12.18 -6.32
N LYS A 67 4.49 -12.18 -7.32
CA LYS A 67 4.93 -13.41 -8.02
C LYS A 67 5.65 -14.35 -7.06
N TYR A 68 6.59 -13.82 -6.27
CA TYR A 68 7.32 -14.60 -5.28
C TYR A 68 6.41 -15.20 -4.21
N LEU A 69 5.44 -14.44 -3.73
CA LEU A 69 4.48 -14.91 -2.73
C LEU A 69 3.66 -16.10 -3.25
N LEU A 70 3.13 -16.01 -4.48
CA LEU A 70 2.40 -17.10 -5.11
C LEU A 70 3.28 -18.34 -5.29
N TYR A 71 4.50 -18.14 -5.79
CA TYR A 71 5.46 -19.22 -6.03
C TYR A 71 5.85 -19.95 -4.74
N VAL A 72 6.26 -19.20 -3.70
CA VAL A 72 6.70 -19.77 -2.42
C VAL A 72 5.55 -20.48 -1.71
N LEU A 73 4.36 -19.88 -1.65
CA LEU A 73 3.21 -20.54 -1.05
C LEU A 73 2.88 -21.85 -1.76
N ALA A 74 2.88 -21.87 -3.09
CA ALA A 74 2.54 -23.07 -3.85
C ALA A 74 3.60 -24.18 -3.75
N ARG A 75 4.88 -23.83 -3.85
CA ARG A 75 5.98 -24.82 -3.93
C ARG A 75 6.50 -25.28 -2.57
N GLU A 76 6.64 -24.37 -1.61
CA GLU A 76 7.29 -24.67 -0.32
C GLU A 76 6.26 -24.98 0.78
N PHE A 77 5.06 -24.38 0.69
CA PHE A 77 4.01 -24.53 1.69
C PHE A 77 2.77 -25.28 1.17
N ASN A 78 2.86 -25.91 -0.01
CA ASN A 78 1.77 -26.66 -0.64
C ASN A 78 0.42 -25.89 -0.74
N GLY A 79 0.50 -24.56 -0.81
CA GLY A 79 -0.61 -23.63 -0.87
C GLY A 79 -1.10 -23.09 0.47
N GLN A 80 -0.54 -23.48 1.62
CA GLN A 80 -0.94 -22.97 2.94
C GLN A 80 0.22 -22.85 3.91
N GLY A 81 0.45 -21.67 4.49
CA GLY A 81 1.52 -21.44 5.44
C GLY A 81 1.24 -20.33 6.43
N HIS A 82 1.95 -20.31 7.56
CA HIS A 82 1.83 -19.26 8.55
C HIS A 82 2.59 -18.00 8.10
N LYS A 83 2.04 -16.82 8.37
CA LYS A 83 2.53 -15.53 7.83
C LYS A 83 4.02 -15.31 8.08
N ARG A 84 4.53 -15.67 9.26
CA ARG A 84 5.93 -15.41 9.63
C ARG A 84 6.87 -16.27 8.79
N ASP A 85 6.52 -17.55 8.63
CA ASP A 85 7.34 -18.52 7.92
C ASP A 85 7.33 -18.24 6.42
N VAL A 86 6.16 -17.90 5.88
CA VAL A 86 6.00 -17.53 4.46
C VAL A 86 6.77 -16.24 4.15
N THR A 87 6.64 -15.20 4.98
CA THR A 87 7.39 -13.95 4.79
C THR A 87 8.89 -14.20 4.85
N HIS A 88 9.37 -14.98 5.83
CA HIS A 88 10.78 -15.32 5.95
C HIS A 88 11.30 -16.09 4.71
N ALA A 89 10.53 -17.06 4.22
CA ALA A 89 10.88 -17.82 3.02
C ALA A 89 10.94 -16.94 1.75
N ILE A 90 9.98 -16.02 1.59
CA ILE A 90 9.97 -15.06 0.47
C ILE A 90 11.21 -14.17 0.51
N VAL A 91 11.50 -13.55 1.66
CA VAL A 91 12.66 -12.66 1.81
C VAL A 91 13.96 -13.43 1.55
N LYS A 92 14.12 -14.62 2.15
CA LYS A 92 15.31 -15.47 1.95
C LYS A 92 15.51 -15.85 0.48
N ARG A 93 14.43 -16.17 -0.24
CA ARG A 93 14.51 -16.54 -1.66
C ARG A 93 14.81 -15.33 -2.54
N MET A 94 14.16 -14.20 -2.31
CA MET A 94 14.42 -12.97 -3.08
C MET A 94 15.83 -12.40 -2.82
N MET A 95 16.38 -12.59 -1.61
CA MET A 95 17.79 -12.31 -1.34
C MET A 95 18.72 -13.22 -2.15
N LYS A 96 18.43 -14.52 -2.21
CA LYS A 96 19.21 -15.49 -3.01
C LYS A 96 19.18 -15.17 -4.50
N ASP A 97 18.03 -14.74 -5.00
CA ASP A 97 17.83 -14.42 -6.41
C ASP A 97 18.30 -12.99 -6.77
N GLY A 98 18.83 -12.21 -5.81
CA GLY A 98 19.39 -10.88 -6.04
C GLY A 98 18.37 -9.75 -6.18
N PHE A 99 17.08 -10.00 -5.95
CA PHE A 99 16.03 -8.99 -6.09
C PHE A 99 15.95 -8.04 -4.91
N ILE A 100 16.27 -8.48 -3.68
CA ILE A 100 16.23 -7.61 -2.50
C ILE A 100 17.57 -6.89 -2.33
N GLY A 101 17.53 -5.56 -2.41
CA GLY A 101 18.67 -4.69 -2.11
C GLY A 101 18.69 -4.21 -0.65
N ALA A 102 19.73 -3.43 -0.30
CA ALA A 102 19.87 -2.83 1.03
C ALA A 102 18.66 -1.94 1.41
N ALA A 103 18.05 -1.23 0.44
CA ALA A 103 16.87 -0.41 0.71
C ALA A 103 15.62 -1.22 1.10
N ASP A 104 15.46 -2.44 0.60
CA ASP A 104 14.33 -3.28 0.97
C ASP A 104 14.48 -3.84 2.39
N GLN A 105 15.70 -3.87 2.93
CA GLN A 105 16.02 -4.31 4.29
C GLN A 105 15.96 -3.19 5.32
N GLU A 106 15.82 -1.92 4.89
CA GLU A 106 15.66 -0.80 5.80
C GLU A 106 14.39 -0.97 6.65
N LEU A 107 14.51 -0.62 7.93
CA LEU A 107 13.40 -0.65 8.86
C LEU A 107 12.46 0.53 8.61
N VAL A 108 11.16 0.26 8.65
CA VAL A 108 10.13 1.29 8.74
C VAL A 108 9.95 1.72 10.20
N SER A 109 9.26 2.84 10.43
CA SER A 109 8.99 3.37 11.77
C SER A 109 8.32 2.38 12.74
N THR A 110 7.68 1.35 12.21
CA THR A 110 7.00 0.28 12.98
C THR A 110 7.96 -0.85 13.42
N GLY A 111 9.22 -0.83 12.98
CA GLY A 111 10.23 -1.84 13.31
C GLY A 111 10.25 -3.08 12.39
N GLU A 112 9.39 -3.11 11.37
CA GLU A 112 9.41 -4.12 10.30
C GLU A 112 10.29 -3.66 9.14
N THR A 113 10.83 -4.57 8.34
CA THR A 113 11.58 -4.19 7.12
C THR A 113 10.63 -3.69 6.03
N LYS A 114 11.12 -2.83 5.13
CA LYS A 114 10.36 -2.38 3.94
C LYS A 114 9.91 -3.57 3.07
N ALA A 115 10.71 -4.62 2.98
CA ALA A 115 10.34 -5.87 2.31
C ALA A 115 9.14 -6.54 2.97
N GLU A 116 9.13 -6.72 4.30
CA GLU A 116 8.02 -7.33 5.04
C GLU A 116 6.71 -6.54 4.89
N ASN A 117 6.82 -5.20 4.96
CA ASN A 117 5.69 -4.32 4.73
C ASN A 117 5.17 -4.51 3.29
N THR A 118 6.05 -4.52 2.29
CA THR A 118 5.68 -4.71 0.88
C THR A 118 5.05 -6.08 0.62
N ILE A 119 5.53 -7.15 1.27
CA ILE A 119 4.91 -8.49 1.22
C ILE A 119 3.49 -8.45 1.78
N THR A 120 3.25 -7.70 2.86
CA THR A 120 1.91 -7.51 3.41
C THR A 120 0.96 -6.82 2.42
N TRP A 121 1.45 -5.80 1.70
CA TRP A 121 0.70 -5.15 0.62
C TRP A 121 0.45 -6.08 -0.57
N ALA A 122 1.46 -6.83 -1.01
CA ALA A 122 1.33 -7.84 -2.06
C ALA A 122 0.26 -8.88 -1.71
N ARG A 123 0.26 -9.38 -0.47
CA ARG A 123 -0.77 -10.29 0.04
C ARG A 123 -2.15 -9.65 -0.02
N ASN A 124 -2.30 -8.40 0.40
CA ASN A 124 -3.59 -7.71 0.38
C ASN A 124 -4.11 -7.52 -1.06
N ALA A 125 -3.24 -7.20 -2.02
CA ALA A 125 -3.59 -7.12 -3.43
C ALA A 125 -4.05 -8.49 -3.97
N LEU A 126 -3.32 -9.57 -3.67
CA LEU A 126 -3.70 -10.93 -4.08
C LEU A 126 -5.00 -11.41 -3.42
N LYS A 127 -5.25 -11.01 -2.17
CA LYS A 127 -6.53 -11.24 -1.47
C LYS A 127 -7.68 -10.49 -2.14
N GLN A 128 -7.46 -9.26 -2.58
CA GLN A 128 -8.47 -8.49 -3.32
C GLN A 128 -8.79 -9.14 -4.67
N ARG A 129 -7.76 -9.64 -5.38
CA ARG A 129 -7.90 -10.35 -6.66
C ARG A 129 -8.44 -11.79 -6.56
N GLY A 130 -8.64 -12.34 -5.36
CA GLY A 130 -9.23 -13.67 -5.17
C GLY A 130 -8.22 -14.83 -5.15
N TYR A 131 -6.92 -14.57 -5.23
CA TYR A 131 -5.88 -15.61 -5.22
C TYR A 131 -5.56 -16.16 -3.82
N ILE A 132 -5.85 -15.38 -2.77
CA ILE A 132 -5.65 -15.77 -1.37
C ILE A 132 -7.00 -15.89 -0.68
N ASN A 133 -7.19 -17.00 0.03
CA ASN A 133 -8.41 -17.30 0.76
C ASN A 133 -8.67 -16.24 1.85
N ARG A 134 -9.85 -15.60 1.78
CA ARG A 134 -10.27 -14.58 2.75
C ARG A 134 -10.74 -15.18 4.07
N ALA A 135 -11.22 -16.43 4.03
CA ALA A 135 -11.75 -17.17 5.17
C ALA A 135 -10.68 -17.97 5.93
N ALA A 136 -9.41 -17.90 5.50
CA ALA A 136 -8.31 -18.55 6.20
C ALA A 136 -8.18 -18.06 7.65
N ARG A 137 -7.77 -18.95 8.55
CA ARG A 137 -7.56 -18.62 9.97
C ARG A 137 -6.57 -17.48 10.13
N ARG A 138 -6.75 -16.67 11.17
CA ARG A 138 -5.84 -15.53 11.46
C ARG A 138 -4.39 -16.03 11.54
N GLY A 139 -3.52 -15.36 10.80
CA GLY A 139 -2.09 -15.72 10.74
C GLY A 139 -1.75 -16.81 9.73
N ILE A 140 -2.73 -17.49 9.13
CA ILE A 140 -2.53 -18.47 8.06
C ILE A 140 -2.86 -17.83 6.72
N TRP A 141 -1.97 -17.99 5.76
CA TRP A 141 -2.19 -17.62 4.37
C TRP A 141 -2.41 -18.89 3.57
N GLU A 142 -3.45 -18.88 2.75
CA GLU A 142 -3.86 -20.02 1.95
C GLU A 142 -4.22 -19.55 0.54
N LEU A 143 -3.75 -20.27 -0.47
CA LEU A 143 -4.09 -20.03 -1.87
C LEU A 143 -5.46 -20.63 -2.19
N THR A 144 -6.26 -19.89 -2.93
CA THR A 144 -7.47 -20.42 -3.56
C THR A 144 -7.10 -21.34 -4.73
N PRO A 145 -8.05 -22.15 -5.27
CA PRO A 145 -7.80 -22.92 -6.49
C PRO A 145 -7.29 -22.04 -7.66
N GLU A 146 -7.85 -20.84 -7.80
CA GLU A 146 -7.39 -19.82 -8.75
C GLU A 146 -5.97 -19.36 -8.46
N GLY A 147 -5.64 -19.12 -7.18
CA GLY A 147 -4.28 -18.77 -6.75
C GLY A 147 -3.25 -19.86 -7.03
N LYS A 148 -3.63 -21.14 -6.85
CA LYS A 148 -2.78 -22.29 -7.19
C LYS A 148 -2.54 -22.41 -8.70
N SER A 149 -3.57 -22.18 -9.50
CA SER A 149 -3.47 -22.15 -10.97
C SER A 149 -2.66 -20.96 -11.48
N ALA A 150 -2.78 -19.80 -10.83
CA ALA A 150 -1.93 -18.66 -11.11
C ALA A 150 -0.47 -18.98 -10.77
N ALA A 151 -0.21 -19.54 -9.58
CA ALA A 151 1.14 -19.87 -9.12
C ALA A 151 1.87 -20.87 -10.02
N SER A 152 1.17 -21.83 -10.63
CA SER A 152 1.79 -22.77 -11.58
C SER A 152 2.22 -22.10 -12.90
N LYS A 153 1.56 -21.01 -13.27
CA LYS A 153 1.89 -20.19 -14.45
C LYS A 153 2.89 -19.07 -14.16
N VAL A 154 3.17 -18.78 -12.88
CA VAL A 154 4.14 -17.75 -12.51
C VAL A 154 5.54 -18.21 -12.89
N VAL A 155 6.14 -17.52 -13.85
CA VAL A 155 7.58 -17.56 -14.10
C VAL A 155 8.22 -16.46 -13.25
N LEU A 156 9.13 -16.87 -12.36
CA LEU A 156 9.92 -15.91 -11.58
C LEU A 156 10.81 -15.11 -12.54
N PRO A 157 10.93 -13.79 -12.36
CA PRO A 157 11.92 -13.02 -13.11
C PRO A 157 13.30 -13.60 -12.78
N LYS A 158 14.10 -13.95 -13.80
CA LYS A 158 15.52 -14.26 -13.62
C LYS A 158 16.28 -12.95 -13.49
N SER A 159 17.26 -12.89 -12.59
CA SER A 159 18.27 -11.84 -12.65
C SER A 159 19.16 -12.20 -13.85
N ASP A 160 19.19 -11.33 -14.87
CA ASP A 160 20.27 -11.31 -15.86
C ASP A 160 21.56 -10.80 -15.21
#